data_AF-A0A800DNS6-F1
#
_entry.id   AF-A0A800DNS6-F1
#
_cell.length_a   1.000
_cell.length_b   1.000
_cell.length_c   1.000
_cell.angle_alpha   90.00
_cell.angle_beta   90.00
_cell.angle_gamma   90.00
#
_symmetry.space_group_name_H-M   'P 1'
#
loop_
_entity.id
_entity.type
_entity.pdbx_description
1 polymer ?
#
loop_
_entity_poly.entity_id
_entity_poly.type
_entity_poly.pdbx_seq_one_letter_code
_entity_poly.pdbx_strand_id
1 'polypeptide(L)'
;MMRNYILAILFITAHAQFAISETPLDSLEVGMFNVYFSLDEAIGYRDVRDDLAEVHAVGFNVVTHYFRSEYSLERPGRRFWAGLPEWLQRNPKQAKRLREWKKTYGSSLGWALFFWSEYIQEAYTQTDGGLKALIGEMYGIFGPRKDWDALKTFVKAISKFEQEHCPNSIAGWYIAEEPNSSRKRYSPEIANQIVEQIKSAESDVGVKHHKIYIDVSATHKRKRVAPFLRNVDAIMLSPDAYIWATNPPEYVEEAQYERVHHAVRTIREYAASVGNQKAKVLVVLQTYDWNKSGPLQPNHINMHQQVRYALQPGLVDRGEYGYSPKWIEPPDGLWFWWWHDCKSKQRKGNDMIAINRWDANTEGNWAEAIKTELQNRENAVVIHGNEKWSGKVHIIGDVIIAEGGTLTIEPGTTVKFSVRDHFRSGQDTKRCELIVRGKLIAKGDKKRWITLTSDSMNRKQLAKPRKSKAGDWYGVRKEGKKAVIELENCQVEYALVTP
;
A
#
# COMPACT_ATOMS: atom_id res chain seq x y z
N MET A 1 58.44 -13.21 31.92
CA MET A 1 57.55 -14.19 31.26
C MET A 1 56.12 -13.88 31.72
N MET A 2 55.27 -13.41 30.79
CA MET A 2 53.82 -13.10 30.86
C MET A 2 53.28 -12.25 32.04
N ARG A 3 52.95 -10.98 31.76
CA ARG A 3 52.00 -10.17 32.52
C ARG A 3 50.58 -10.45 32.01
N ASN A 4 49.72 -10.95 32.89
CA ASN A 4 48.30 -11.16 32.66
C ASN A 4 47.58 -9.81 32.46
N TYR A 5 47.03 -9.59 31.27
CA TYR A 5 46.01 -8.56 31.04
C TYR A 5 44.64 -9.18 31.31
N ILE A 6 44.03 -8.81 32.44
CA ILE A 6 42.60 -9.01 32.67
C ILE A 6 41.89 -7.96 31.81
N LEU A 7 41.34 -8.38 30.67
CA LEU A 7 40.43 -7.58 29.87
C LEU A 7 39.11 -7.46 30.65
N ALA A 8 38.83 -6.29 31.21
CA ALA A 8 37.51 -5.95 31.70
C ALA A 8 36.57 -5.82 30.47
N ILE A 9 35.81 -6.87 30.19
CA ILE A 9 34.70 -6.82 29.24
C ILE A 9 33.59 -6.00 29.91
N LEU A 10 33.55 -4.71 29.62
CA LEU A 10 32.40 -3.85 29.87
C LEU A 10 31.26 -4.34 28.98
N PHE A 11 30.36 -5.15 29.54
CA PHE A 11 29.03 -5.36 29.00
C PHE A 11 28.27 -4.04 29.09
N ILE A 12 28.36 -3.22 28.04
CA ILE A 12 27.39 -2.16 27.80
C ILE A 12 26.08 -2.88 27.43
N THR A 13 25.24 -3.13 28.42
CA THR A 13 23.83 -3.40 28.18
C THR A 13 23.22 -2.09 27.72
N ALA A 14 23.28 -1.83 26.41
CA ALA A 14 22.51 -0.78 25.78
C ALA A 14 21.02 -1.14 25.93
N HIS A 15 20.44 -0.78 27.06
CA HIS A 15 19.01 -0.52 27.16
C HIS A 15 18.75 0.77 26.37
N ALA A 16 18.86 0.68 25.04
CA ALA A 16 18.21 1.62 24.17
C ALA A 16 16.72 1.39 24.40
N GLN A 17 16.12 2.20 25.26
CA GLN A 17 14.70 2.47 25.22
C GLN A 17 14.50 3.12 23.84
N PHE A 18 14.26 2.28 22.84
CA PHE A 18 14.01 2.70 21.47
C PHE A 18 12.73 3.53 21.52
N ALA A 19 12.87 4.84 21.64
CA ALA A 19 11.78 5.77 21.39
C ALA A 19 11.36 5.54 19.94
N ILE A 20 10.26 4.81 19.78
CA ILE A 20 9.62 4.57 18.49
C ILE A 20 9.20 5.97 18.00
N SER A 21 9.55 6.30 16.76
CA SER A 21 9.16 7.55 16.15
C SER A 21 7.64 7.70 16.25
N GLU A 22 7.15 8.58 17.10
CA GLU A 22 5.77 9.04 17.15
C GLU A 22 5.50 9.92 15.92
N THR A 23 5.75 9.42 14.70
CA THR A 23 5.39 10.12 13.47
C THR A 23 3.88 10.36 13.55
N PRO A 24 3.41 11.61 13.71
CA PRO A 24 1.99 11.87 13.89
C PRO A 24 1.26 11.45 12.61
N LEU A 25 0.05 10.91 12.74
CA LEU A 25 -0.74 10.47 11.59
C LEU A 25 -0.84 11.57 10.51
N ASP A 26 -0.97 12.82 10.94
CA ASP A 26 -1.10 14.00 10.08
C ASP A 26 0.15 14.30 9.24
N SER A 27 1.30 13.71 9.59
CA SER A 27 2.54 13.83 8.82
C SER A 27 2.71 12.73 7.77
N LEU A 28 1.91 11.65 7.86
CA LEU A 28 1.94 10.54 6.93
C LEU A 28 1.26 10.94 5.61
N GLU A 29 1.94 10.74 4.49
CA GLU A 29 1.33 10.97 3.18
C GLU A 29 0.57 9.71 2.75
N VAL A 30 -0.76 9.74 2.88
CA VAL A 30 -1.61 8.59 2.60
C VAL A 30 -2.36 8.79 1.29
N GLY A 31 -2.18 7.87 0.35
CA GLY A 31 -2.82 7.99 -0.96
C GLY A 31 -3.31 6.70 -1.58
N MET A 32 -3.97 6.84 -2.74
CA MET A 32 -4.56 5.70 -3.44
C MET A 32 -4.43 5.80 -4.96
N PHE A 33 -4.17 4.64 -5.57
CA PHE A 33 -4.23 4.46 -7.01
C PHE A 33 -5.64 4.03 -7.44
N ASN A 34 -6.07 4.51 -8.61
CA ASN A 34 -7.25 4.05 -9.36
C ASN A 34 -8.57 4.17 -8.58
N VAL A 35 -8.80 5.33 -7.97
CA VAL A 35 -10.11 5.70 -7.41
C VAL A 35 -11.12 5.94 -8.54
N TYR A 36 -12.43 5.83 -8.26
CA TYR A 36 -13.46 6.01 -9.28
C TYR A 36 -13.72 7.49 -9.58
N PHE A 37 -13.80 7.80 -10.88
CA PHE A 37 -14.30 9.08 -11.35
C PHE A 37 -15.41 8.84 -12.37
N SER A 38 -16.38 9.74 -12.41
CA SER A 38 -17.56 9.66 -13.28
C SER A 38 -17.19 9.51 -14.78
N LEU A 39 -16.05 10.07 -15.19
CA LEU A 39 -15.51 9.97 -16.54
C LEU A 39 -15.01 8.56 -16.88
N ASP A 40 -14.59 7.77 -15.89
CA ASP A 40 -14.04 6.42 -16.09
C ASP A 40 -15.10 5.47 -16.66
N GLU A 41 -16.34 5.51 -16.14
CA GLU A 41 -17.46 4.73 -16.68
C GLU A 41 -17.74 5.07 -18.16
N ALA A 42 -17.68 6.37 -18.49
CA ALA A 42 -17.93 6.86 -19.83
C ALA A 42 -16.91 6.32 -20.86
N ILE A 43 -15.64 6.25 -20.48
CA ILE A 43 -14.57 5.72 -21.35
C ILE A 43 -14.45 4.18 -21.28
N GLY A 44 -15.37 3.52 -20.57
CA GLY A 44 -15.52 2.07 -20.60
C GLY A 44 -14.93 1.32 -19.41
N TYR A 45 -14.48 2.02 -18.36
CA TYR A 45 -14.18 1.41 -17.07
C TYR A 45 -15.49 1.18 -16.30
N ARG A 46 -16.17 0.09 -16.60
CA ARG A 46 -17.49 -0.26 -16.03
C ARG A 46 -17.43 -0.85 -14.60
N ASP A 47 -16.23 -0.92 -14.03
CA ASP A 47 -15.94 -1.72 -12.84
C ASP A 47 -15.41 -0.94 -11.63
N VAL A 48 -15.23 0.37 -11.74
CA VAL A 48 -14.58 1.20 -10.70
C VAL A 48 -15.65 1.85 -9.83
N ARG A 49 -15.52 1.76 -8.49
CA ARG A 49 -16.62 2.09 -7.54
C ARG A 49 -16.20 2.67 -6.19
N ASP A 50 -14.93 3.05 -6.01
CA ASP A 50 -14.51 3.75 -4.80
C ASP A 50 -14.84 5.23 -4.90
N ASP A 51 -15.78 5.68 -4.08
CA ASP A 51 -16.21 7.07 -4.01
C ASP A 51 -15.08 7.94 -3.45
N LEU A 52 -14.73 9.03 -4.14
CA LEU A 52 -13.63 9.91 -3.73
C LEU A 52 -13.88 10.52 -2.35
N ALA A 53 -15.12 10.80 -1.99
CA ALA A 53 -15.47 11.32 -0.68
C ALA A 53 -15.32 10.26 0.42
N GLU A 54 -15.63 8.99 0.15
CA GLU A 54 -15.37 7.88 1.07
C GLU A 54 -13.86 7.75 1.33
N VAL A 55 -13.05 7.81 0.28
CA VAL A 55 -11.58 7.76 0.35
C VAL A 55 -11.01 8.96 1.12
N HIS A 56 -11.54 10.16 0.87
CA HIS A 56 -11.13 11.34 1.62
C HIS A 56 -11.51 11.26 3.10
N ALA A 57 -12.71 10.77 3.43
CA ALA A 57 -13.21 10.67 4.80
C ALA A 57 -12.34 9.77 5.70
N VAL A 58 -11.55 8.87 5.12
CA VAL A 58 -10.65 7.96 5.85
C VAL A 58 -9.27 8.53 6.10
N GLY A 59 -9.03 9.76 5.66
CA GLY A 59 -7.77 10.47 5.84
C GLY A 59 -6.82 10.33 4.65
N PHE A 60 -7.27 9.82 3.51
CA PHE A 60 -6.44 9.85 2.30
C PHE A 60 -6.53 11.25 1.72
N ASN A 61 -5.38 11.83 1.43
CA ASN A 61 -5.28 13.21 0.95
C ASN A 61 -4.73 13.30 -0.47
N VAL A 62 -4.25 12.20 -1.04
CA VAL A 62 -3.75 12.16 -2.42
C VAL A 62 -4.28 10.96 -3.19
N VAL A 63 -4.67 11.16 -4.44
CA VAL A 63 -5.07 10.10 -5.37
C VAL A 63 -4.35 10.23 -6.70
N THR A 64 -4.29 9.13 -7.44
CA THR A 64 -3.85 9.15 -8.83
C THR A 64 -4.62 8.12 -9.63
N HIS A 65 -4.80 8.37 -10.92
CA HIS A 65 -5.31 7.37 -11.86
C HIS A 65 -4.28 7.05 -12.91
N TYR A 66 -4.27 5.80 -13.34
CA TYR A 66 -3.29 5.34 -14.30
C TYR A 66 -3.71 5.65 -15.75
N PHE A 67 -3.22 6.78 -16.27
CA PHE A 67 -3.49 7.20 -17.65
C PHE A 67 -2.21 7.14 -18.52
N ARG A 68 -2.18 6.24 -19.50
CA ARG A 68 -1.10 6.10 -20.50
C ARG A 68 -1.38 6.83 -21.81
N SER A 69 -0.35 6.98 -22.65
CA SER A 69 -0.43 7.64 -23.97
C SER A 69 -1.38 6.98 -24.97
N GLU A 70 -1.69 5.69 -24.84
CA GLU A 70 -2.73 5.08 -25.67
C GLU A 70 -4.11 5.70 -25.45
N TYR A 71 -4.35 6.32 -24.29
CA TYR A 71 -5.60 6.97 -23.92
C TYR A 71 -5.62 8.46 -24.27
N SER A 72 -4.45 9.09 -24.48
CA SER A 72 -4.35 10.47 -25.00
C SER A 72 -4.55 10.57 -26.52
N LEU A 73 -4.88 9.46 -27.18
CA LEU A 73 -5.09 9.39 -28.63
C LEU A 73 -6.52 8.95 -28.93
N GLU A 74 -7.21 9.75 -29.74
CA GLU A 74 -8.46 9.33 -30.36
C GLU A 74 -8.18 8.16 -31.31
N ARG A 75 -8.70 6.98 -30.97
CA ARG A 75 -8.49 5.74 -31.74
C ARG A 75 -9.84 5.24 -32.26
N PRO A 76 -10.17 5.48 -33.54
CA PRO A 76 -11.39 4.98 -34.15
C PRO A 76 -11.55 3.46 -33.95
N GLY A 77 -12.76 3.01 -33.63
CA GLY A 77 -13.11 1.58 -33.50
C GLY A 77 -12.63 0.88 -32.22
N ARG A 78 -12.01 1.58 -31.26
CA ARG A 78 -11.69 0.99 -29.94
C ARG A 78 -12.93 0.99 -29.03
N ARG A 79 -13.18 -0.13 -28.33
CA ARG A 79 -14.22 -0.24 -27.27
C ARG A 79 -14.09 0.82 -26.17
N PHE A 80 -12.87 1.29 -25.94
CA PHE A 80 -12.45 2.28 -24.93
C PHE A 80 -13.07 3.70 -25.07
N TRP A 81 -14.08 3.87 -25.92
CA TRP A 81 -14.72 5.17 -26.13
C TRP A 81 -16.23 5.06 -26.31
N ALA A 82 -16.78 3.85 -26.18
CA ALA A 82 -18.16 3.59 -26.59
C ALA A 82 -19.20 4.36 -25.76
N GLY A 83 -18.95 4.58 -24.46
CA GLY A 83 -19.87 5.31 -23.58
C GLY A 83 -19.68 6.84 -23.59
N LEU A 84 -18.55 7.33 -24.09
CA LEU A 84 -18.19 8.75 -23.99
C LEU A 84 -19.15 9.66 -24.77
N PRO A 85 -19.59 9.35 -26.01
CA PRO A 85 -20.56 10.18 -26.72
C PRO A 85 -21.88 10.35 -25.95
N GLU A 86 -22.43 9.27 -25.39
CA GLU A 86 -23.65 9.34 -24.58
C GLU A 86 -23.45 10.15 -23.31
N TRP A 87 -22.31 9.95 -22.62
CA TRP A 87 -21.98 10.71 -21.43
C TRP A 87 -21.84 12.21 -21.74
N LEU A 88 -21.16 12.58 -22.84
CA LEU A 88 -21.02 13.98 -23.26
C LEU A 88 -22.36 14.62 -23.66
N GLN A 89 -23.29 13.85 -24.22
CA GLN A 89 -24.66 14.33 -24.47
C GLN A 89 -25.39 14.68 -23.15
N ARG A 90 -25.19 13.86 -22.11
CA ARG A 90 -25.75 14.10 -20.77
C ARG A 90 -24.98 15.18 -19.98
N ASN A 91 -23.74 15.49 -20.38
CA ASN A 91 -22.83 16.42 -19.70
C ASN A 91 -22.38 17.57 -20.64
N PRO A 92 -23.28 18.51 -20.99
CA PRO A 92 -23.02 19.50 -22.04
C PRO A 92 -21.90 20.50 -21.70
N LYS A 93 -21.64 20.77 -20.41
CA LYS A 93 -20.52 21.63 -19.97
C LYS A 93 -19.18 20.97 -20.30
N GLN A 94 -19.02 19.70 -19.97
CA GLN A 94 -17.84 18.90 -20.25
C GLN A 94 -17.66 18.67 -21.75
N ALA A 95 -18.75 18.46 -22.49
CA ALA A 95 -18.72 18.40 -23.94
C ALA A 95 -18.22 19.69 -24.58
N LYS A 96 -18.64 20.86 -24.06
CA LYS A 96 -18.12 22.16 -24.50
C LYS A 96 -16.63 22.28 -24.20
N ARG A 97 -16.20 21.93 -22.99
CA ARG A 97 -14.80 21.99 -22.58
C ARG A 97 -13.89 21.11 -23.44
N LEU A 98 -14.28 19.85 -23.68
CA LEU A 98 -13.52 18.95 -24.56
C LEU A 98 -13.36 19.53 -25.98
N ARG A 99 -14.43 20.12 -26.54
CA ARG A 99 -14.37 20.79 -27.85
C ARG A 99 -13.41 21.97 -27.84
N GLU A 100 -13.42 22.78 -26.79
CA GLU A 100 -12.53 23.95 -26.66
C GLU A 100 -11.07 23.53 -26.51
N TRP A 101 -10.78 22.53 -25.67
CA TRP A 101 -9.43 21.96 -25.54
C TRP A 101 -8.94 21.41 -26.89
N LYS A 102 -9.74 20.60 -27.59
CA LYS A 102 -9.37 20.06 -28.90
C LYS A 102 -9.17 21.15 -29.96
N LYS A 103 -10.00 22.20 -29.95
CA LYS A 103 -9.88 23.32 -30.89
C LYS A 103 -8.57 24.09 -30.69
N THR A 104 -8.17 24.30 -29.44
CA THR A 104 -7.01 25.14 -29.11
C THR A 104 -5.70 24.36 -29.21
N TYR A 105 -5.67 23.09 -28.79
CA TYR A 105 -4.43 22.32 -28.62
C TYR A 105 -4.32 21.10 -29.54
N GLY A 106 -5.29 20.90 -30.43
CA GLY A 106 -5.39 19.70 -31.27
C GLY A 106 -5.96 18.50 -30.52
N SER A 107 -6.29 17.42 -31.26
CA SER A 107 -7.06 16.30 -30.71
C SER A 107 -6.36 15.58 -29.55
N SER A 108 -5.06 15.27 -29.69
CA SER A 108 -4.33 14.48 -28.69
C SER A 108 -4.09 15.25 -27.38
N LEU A 109 -3.48 16.43 -27.48
CA LEU A 109 -3.21 17.25 -26.30
C LEU A 109 -4.50 17.80 -25.68
N GLY A 110 -5.48 18.17 -26.51
CA GLY A 110 -6.80 18.57 -26.03
C GLY A 110 -7.52 17.47 -25.25
N TRP A 111 -7.32 16.19 -25.60
CA TRP A 111 -7.81 15.08 -24.79
C TRP A 111 -7.11 15.06 -23.43
N ALA A 112 -5.78 14.97 -23.42
CA ALA A 112 -5.03 14.90 -22.16
C ALA A 112 -5.42 16.04 -21.20
N LEU A 113 -5.58 17.26 -21.72
CA LEU A 113 -6.03 18.42 -20.96
C LEU A 113 -7.45 18.25 -20.40
N PHE A 114 -8.38 17.78 -21.23
CA PHE A 114 -9.73 17.46 -20.78
C PHE A 114 -9.71 16.42 -19.65
N PHE A 115 -9.03 15.28 -19.83
CA PHE A 115 -8.95 14.20 -18.83
C PHE A 115 -8.59 14.75 -17.45
N TRP A 116 -7.44 15.40 -17.36
CA TRP A 116 -6.89 15.84 -16.09
C TRP A 116 -7.68 17.01 -15.52
N SER A 117 -8.19 17.93 -16.36
CA SER A 117 -9.06 19.01 -15.88
C SER A 117 -10.36 18.51 -15.25
N GLU A 118 -10.98 17.46 -15.81
CA GLU A 118 -12.18 16.86 -15.20
C GLU A 118 -11.83 16.10 -13.92
N TYR A 119 -10.73 15.34 -13.93
CA TYR A 119 -10.28 14.58 -12.77
C TYR A 119 -10.04 15.48 -11.55
N ILE A 120 -9.21 16.52 -11.70
CA ILE A 120 -8.89 17.39 -10.56
C ILE A 120 -10.11 18.18 -10.10
N GLN A 121 -11.00 18.58 -11.03
CA GLN A 121 -12.23 19.28 -10.67
C GLN A 121 -13.24 18.38 -9.95
N GLU A 122 -13.37 17.12 -10.35
CA GLU A 122 -14.24 16.15 -9.69
C GLU A 122 -13.75 15.84 -8.27
N ALA A 123 -12.45 15.57 -8.11
CA ALA A 123 -11.84 15.37 -6.78
C ALA A 123 -12.06 16.59 -5.88
N TYR A 124 -11.80 17.80 -6.40
CA TYR A 124 -12.05 19.05 -5.67
C TYR A 124 -13.53 19.19 -5.26
N THR A 125 -14.46 18.94 -6.18
CA THR A 125 -15.89 19.15 -5.93
C THR A 125 -16.45 18.14 -4.93
N GLN A 126 -16.08 16.86 -5.02
CA GLN A 126 -16.61 15.82 -4.14
C GLN A 126 -16.06 15.89 -2.72
N THR A 127 -14.91 16.53 -2.52
CA THR A 127 -14.18 16.53 -1.25
C THR A 127 -13.98 17.92 -0.65
N ASP A 128 -14.67 18.93 -1.19
CA ASP A 128 -14.52 20.34 -0.83
C ASP A 128 -13.06 20.80 -0.83
N GLY A 129 -12.34 20.38 -1.88
CA GLY A 129 -10.92 20.63 -2.07
C GLY A 129 -10.00 19.85 -1.14
N GLY A 130 -10.47 18.93 -0.31
CA GLY A 130 -9.63 18.17 0.62
C GLY A 130 -8.70 17.16 -0.06
N LEU A 131 -9.18 16.48 -1.10
CA LEU A 131 -8.44 15.46 -1.84
C LEU A 131 -7.67 16.06 -3.02
N LYS A 132 -6.40 15.65 -3.18
CA LYS A 132 -5.49 16.16 -4.21
C LYS A 132 -5.18 15.07 -5.26
N ALA A 133 -4.97 15.45 -6.51
CA ALA A 133 -4.64 14.52 -7.58
C ALA A 133 -3.16 14.61 -7.98
N LEU A 134 -2.52 13.46 -8.21
CA LEU A 134 -1.28 13.37 -8.98
C LEU A 134 -1.60 13.24 -10.47
N ILE A 135 -0.87 13.98 -11.29
CA ILE A 135 -1.09 14.05 -12.74
C ILE A 135 0.02 13.31 -13.47
N GLY A 136 -0.33 12.27 -14.25
CA GLY A 136 0.64 11.48 -15.02
C GLY A 136 0.06 10.16 -15.56
N GLU A 137 0.80 9.31 -16.25
CA GLU A 137 2.25 9.15 -16.25
C GLU A 137 2.94 10.08 -17.29
N MET A 138 3.66 11.10 -16.82
CA MET A 138 4.24 12.14 -17.70
C MET A 138 5.24 11.59 -18.71
N TYR A 139 6.06 10.62 -18.30
CA TYR A 139 6.97 9.92 -19.21
C TYR A 139 6.19 9.16 -20.27
N GLY A 140 5.16 8.41 -19.88
CA GLY A 140 4.34 7.65 -20.82
C GLY A 140 3.68 8.52 -21.89
N ILE A 141 3.30 9.75 -21.53
CA ILE A 141 2.64 10.72 -22.43
C ILE A 141 3.64 11.44 -23.35
N PHE A 142 4.73 12.00 -22.80
CA PHE A 142 5.60 12.92 -23.55
C PHE A 142 7.00 12.37 -23.87
N GLY A 143 7.50 11.42 -23.07
CA GLY A 143 8.85 10.89 -23.15
C GLY A 143 9.21 10.23 -24.49
N PRO A 144 8.40 9.29 -25.02
CA PRO A 144 8.70 8.58 -26.27
C PRO A 144 8.96 9.48 -27.47
N ARG A 145 8.25 10.61 -27.56
CA ARG A 145 8.36 11.56 -28.69
C ARG A 145 9.27 12.75 -28.38
N LYS A 146 9.65 12.95 -27.11
CA LYS A 146 10.39 14.13 -26.63
C LYS A 146 9.71 15.44 -27.04
N ASP A 147 8.38 15.45 -26.98
CA ASP A 147 7.56 16.60 -27.36
C ASP A 147 7.51 17.62 -26.20
N TRP A 148 8.59 18.39 -26.07
CA TRP A 148 8.77 19.33 -24.96
C TRP A 148 7.83 20.51 -25.03
N ASP A 149 7.45 20.95 -26.23
CA ASP A 149 6.50 22.03 -26.42
C ASP A 149 5.10 21.60 -25.98
N ALA A 150 4.66 20.38 -26.34
CA ALA A 150 3.41 19.83 -25.83
C ALA A 150 3.43 19.63 -24.32
N LEU A 151 4.55 19.16 -23.75
CA LEU A 151 4.71 19.00 -22.30
C LEU A 151 4.57 20.35 -21.57
N LYS A 152 5.30 21.38 -22.00
CA LYS A 152 5.20 22.72 -21.40
C LYS A 152 3.79 23.27 -21.53
N THR A 153 3.20 23.14 -22.71
CA THR A 153 1.84 23.62 -22.96
C THR A 153 0.83 22.92 -22.05
N PHE A 154 0.96 21.61 -21.89
CA PHE A 154 0.14 20.81 -20.98
C PHE A 154 0.23 21.33 -19.54
N VAL A 155 1.45 21.43 -19.00
CA VAL A 155 1.70 21.88 -17.62
C VAL A 155 1.13 23.28 -17.40
N LYS A 156 1.42 24.24 -18.30
CA LYS A 156 0.91 25.61 -18.20
C LYS A 156 -0.61 25.66 -18.19
N ALA A 157 -1.26 24.91 -19.08
CA ALA A 157 -2.71 24.92 -19.21
C ALA A 157 -3.40 24.29 -17.99
N ILE A 158 -2.87 23.17 -17.49
CA ILE A 158 -3.39 22.50 -16.28
C ILE A 158 -3.18 23.35 -15.03
N SER A 159 -2.00 23.95 -14.83
CA SER A 159 -1.75 24.81 -13.66
C SER A 159 -2.64 26.06 -13.67
N LYS A 160 -2.89 26.68 -14.83
CA LYS A 160 -3.87 27.78 -14.94
C LYS A 160 -5.29 27.32 -14.64
N PHE A 161 -5.69 26.17 -15.17
CA PHE A 161 -7.00 25.60 -14.92
C PHE A 161 -7.23 25.34 -13.42
N GLU A 162 -6.23 24.77 -12.74
CA GLU A 162 -6.24 24.59 -11.29
C GLU A 162 -6.48 25.91 -10.56
N GLN A 163 -5.67 26.95 -10.83
CA GLN A 163 -5.80 28.26 -10.18
C GLN A 163 -7.20 28.88 -10.35
N GLU A 164 -7.79 28.73 -11.53
CA GLU A 164 -9.07 29.34 -11.88
C GLU A 164 -10.29 28.57 -11.34
N HIS A 165 -10.22 27.23 -11.25
CA HIS A 165 -11.41 26.39 -11.05
C HIS A 165 -11.36 25.50 -9.82
N CYS A 166 -10.17 25.10 -9.36
CA CYS A 166 -9.99 24.11 -8.30
C CYS A 166 -8.63 24.32 -7.62
N PRO A 167 -8.44 25.48 -6.95
CA PRO A 167 -7.14 25.89 -6.44
C PRO A 167 -6.58 24.88 -5.45
N ASN A 168 -5.26 24.64 -5.53
CA ASN A 168 -4.56 23.69 -4.66
C ASN A 168 -5.14 22.27 -4.79
N SER A 169 -5.52 21.80 -5.98
CA SER A 169 -6.02 20.44 -6.20
C SER A 169 -4.96 19.50 -6.77
N ILE A 170 -3.84 20.03 -7.27
CA ILE A 170 -2.72 19.24 -7.79
C ILE A 170 -1.75 18.95 -6.63
N ALA A 171 -1.59 17.67 -6.27
CA ALA A 171 -0.57 17.27 -5.30
C ALA A 171 0.83 17.22 -5.94
N GLY A 172 0.91 16.89 -7.23
CA GLY A 172 2.18 16.69 -7.90
C GLY A 172 2.08 16.09 -9.30
N TRP A 173 3.24 15.96 -9.92
CA TRP A 173 3.41 15.34 -11.23
C TRP A 173 3.97 13.93 -11.08
N TYR A 174 3.24 12.94 -11.59
CA TYR A 174 3.65 11.53 -11.58
C TYR A 174 4.46 11.20 -12.83
N ILE A 175 5.78 11.05 -12.66
CA ILE A 175 6.73 10.95 -13.78
C ILE A 175 6.65 9.60 -14.46
N ALA A 176 6.80 8.52 -13.70
CA ALA A 176 6.88 7.17 -14.25
C ALA A 176 6.44 6.12 -13.22
N GLU A 177 5.80 5.06 -13.71
CA GLU A 177 5.55 3.82 -12.98
C GLU A 177 6.63 2.79 -13.35
N GLU A 178 7.38 2.28 -12.38
CA GLU A 178 8.46 1.31 -12.57
C GLU A 178 9.32 1.53 -13.83
N PRO A 179 9.90 2.73 -14.03
CA PRO A 179 10.71 3.02 -15.22
C PRO A 179 11.94 2.10 -15.33
N ASN A 180 12.36 1.57 -14.17
CA ASN A 180 13.45 0.63 -14.02
C ASN A 180 13.07 -0.84 -14.23
N SER A 181 11.82 -1.17 -14.60
CA SER A 181 11.41 -2.54 -14.95
C SER A 181 12.03 -3.02 -16.27
N SER A 182 12.21 -4.35 -16.41
CA SER A 182 12.67 -4.98 -17.67
C SER A 182 11.71 -4.75 -18.84
N ARG A 183 10.43 -4.51 -18.56
CA ARG A 183 9.39 -4.24 -19.57
C ARG A 183 9.46 -2.82 -20.13
N LYS A 184 9.66 -1.80 -19.28
CA LYS A 184 9.61 -0.39 -19.71
C LYS A 184 10.95 0.16 -20.19
N ARG A 185 12.05 -0.11 -19.46
CA ARG A 185 13.42 0.37 -19.79
C ARG A 185 13.46 1.86 -20.19
N TYR A 186 12.86 2.72 -19.38
CA TYR A 186 12.88 4.17 -19.64
C TYR A 186 14.30 4.74 -19.51
N SER A 187 14.53 5.93 -20.09
CA SER A 187 15.80 6.66 -19.98
C SER A 187 15.74 7.60 -18.78
N PRO A 188 16.68 7.50 -17.82
CA PRO A 188 16.79 8.47 -16.74
C PRO A 188 17.01 9.90 -17.24
N GLU A 189 17.71 10.08 -18.35
CA GLU A 189 17.97 11.39 -18.96
C GLU A 189 16.66 12.04 -19.42
N ILE A 190 15.80 11.28 -20.12
CA ILE A 190 14.49 11.76 -20.56
C ILE A 190 13.59 12.06 -19.34
N ALA A 191 13.62 11.22 -18.31
CA ALA A 191 12.84 11.47 -17.09
C ALA A 191 13.26 12.77 -16.39
N ASN A 192 14.57 13.02 -16.30
CA ASN A 192 15.08 14.27 -15.72
C ASN A 192 14.74 15.49 -16.59
N GLN A 193 14.80 15.37 -17.92
CA GLN A 193 14.37 16.43 -18.84
C GLN A 193 12.88 16.77 -18.67
N ILE A 194 12.01 15.77 -18.48
CA ILE A 194 10.58 16.00 -18.19
C ILE A 194 10.43 16.85 -16.93
N VAL A 195 11.15 16.51 -15.84
CA VAL A 195 11.10 17.28 -14.58
C VAL A 195 11.56 18.72 -14.79
N GLU A 196 12.63 18.94 -15.56
CA GLU A 196 13.12 20.29 -15.88
C GLU A 196 12.09 21.09 -16.68
N GLN A 197 11.44 20.48 -17.68
CA GLN A 197 10.42 21.16 -18.47
C GLN A 197 9.18 21.49 -17.65
N ILE A 198 8.76 20.61 -16.73
CA ILE A 198 7.66 20.85 -15.79
C ILE A 198 7.97 22.08 -14.93
N LYS A 199 9.12 22.09 -14.26
CA LYS A 199 9.52 23.22 -13.41
C LYS A 199 9.61 24.53 -14.20
N SER A 200 10.22 24.50 -15.39
CA SER A 200 10.26 25.68 -16.27
C SER A 200 8.86 26.18 -16.62
N ALA A 201 7.94 25.28 -16.96
CA ALA A 201 6.57 25.64 -17.33
C ALA A 201 5.78 26.25 -16.17
N GLU A 202 5.95 25.73 -14.95
CA GLU A 202 5.34 26.27 -13.73
C GLU A 202 5.85 27.68 -13.40
N SER A 203 7.17 27.89 -13.51
CA SER A 203 7.76 29.23 -13.33
C SER A 203 7.22 30.24 -14.33
N ASP A 204 7.04 29.85 -15.59
CA ASP A 204 6.51 30.73 -16.64
C ASP A 204 5.08 31.22 -16.36
N VAL A 205 4.29 30.47 -15.58
CA VAL A 205 2.92 30.85 -15.17
C VAL A 205 2.84 31.38 -13.75
N GLY A 206 3.98 31.49 -13.05
CA GLY A 206 4.07 32.03 -11.69
C GLY A 206 3.42 31.16 -10.62
N VAL A 207 3.35 29.83 -10.83
CA VAL A 207 2.85 28.90 -9.79
C VAL A 207 4.01 28.35 -8.96
N LYS A 208 3.73 27.98 -7.71
CA LYS A 208 4.69 27.25 -6.88
C LYS A 208 4.95 25.88 -7.53
N HIS A 209 6.19 25.41 -7.48
CA HIS A 209 6.52 24.07 -7.96
C HIS A 209 5.73 23.00 -7.21
N HIS A 210 4.98 22.20 -7.97
CA HIS A 210 4.35 21.01 -7.43
C HIS A 210 5.39 19.91 -7.25
N LYS A 211 5.09 18.99 -6.32
CA LYS A 211 5.98 17.87 -6.02
C LYS A 211 6.12 16.94 -7.23
N ILE A 212 7.27 16.32 -7.36
CA ILE A 212 7.59 15.32 -8.37
C ILE A 212 7.55 13.92 -7.76
N TYR A 213 6.66 13.07 -8.27
CA TYR A 213 6.48 11.69 -7.84
C TYR A 213 7.04 10.71 -8.87
N ILE A 214 7.65 9.64 -8.38
CA ILE A 214 8.08 8.52 -9.22
C ILE A 214 7.84 7.21 -8.49
N ASP A 215 7.35 6.20 -9.19
CA ASP A 215 7.23 4.85 -8.65
C ASP A 215 8.33 3.96 -9.22
N VAL A 216 9.07 3.28 -8.35
CA VAL A 216 10.25 2.50 -8.70
C VAL A 216 10.30 1.18 -7.96
N SER A 217 11.02 0.24 -8.54
CA SER A 217 11.36 -1.02 -7.89
C SER A 217 12.75 -1.01 -7.24
N ALA A 218 12.84 -1.19 -5.93
CA ALA A 218 14.07 -1.31 -5.15
C ALA A 218 14.84 -2.64 -5.36
N THR A 219 14.23 -3.70 -5.90
CA THR A 219 14.93 -4.98 -6.19
C THR A 219 15.97 -4.87 -7.32
N HIS A 220 15.92 -3.79 -8.11
CA HIS A 220 16.88 -3.56 -9.18
C HIS A 220 18.21 -2.97 -8.64
N LYS A 221 19.32 -3.26 -9.34
CA LYS A 221 20.65 -2.74 -8.96
C LYS A 221 20.70 -1.22 -8.96
N ARG A 222 21.42 -0.61 -8.00
CA ARG A 222 21.63 0.84 -7.84
C ARG A 222 21.81 1.61 -9.14
N LYS A 223 22.71 1.14 -10.02
CA LYS A 223 23.02 1.79 -11.31
C LYS A 223 21.82 1.97 -12.25
N ARG A 224 20.77 1.16 -12.07
CA ARG A 224 19.54 1.20 -12.86
C ARG A 224 18.47 2.11 -12.26
N VAL A 225 18.49 2.29 -10.94
CA VAL A 225 17.43 2.98 -10.19
C VAL A 225 17.86 4.40 -9.83
N ALA A 226 19.03 4.55 -9.21
CA ALA A 226 19.51 5.81 -8.66
C ALA A 226 19.48 7.00 -9.65
N PRO A 227 19.80 6.83 -10.96
CA PRO A 227 19.72 7.94 -11.91
C PRO A 227 18.33 8.60 -12.06
N PHE A 228 17.24 7.87 -11.79
CA PHE A 228 15.88 8.40 -11.81
C PHE A 228 15.52 9.23 -10.57
N LEU A 229 16.29 9.10 -9.49
CA LEU A 229 15.95 9.66 -8.18
C LEU A 229 16.53 11.05 -7.95
N ARG A 230 17.20 11.68 -8.92
CA ARG A 230 17.94 12.93 -8.71
C ARG A 230 17.04 14.11 -8.35
N ASN A 231 15.95 14.28 -9.08
CA ASN A 231 15.14 15.49 -9.07
C ASN A 231 13.68 15.26 -8.64
N VAL A 232 13.45 14.20 -7.85
CA VAL A 232 12.12 13.80 -7.39
C VAL A 232 11.91 14.17 -5.92
N ASP A 233 10.68 14.53 -5.54
CA ASP A 233 10.33 14.91 -4.17
C ASP A 233 9.76 13.73 -3.38
N ALA A 234 9.14 12.77 -4.08
CA ALA A 234 8.55 11.57 -3.51
C ALA A 234 8.86 10.34 -4.36
N ILE A 235 9.36 9.30 -3.72
CA ILE A 235 9.69 8.01 -4.31
C ILE A 235 8.72 6.97 -3.76
N MET A 236 7.91 6.41 -4.65
CA MET A 236 6.93 5.36 -4.34
C MET A 236 7.58 4.00 -4.60
N LEU A 237 7.37 3.06 -3.68
CA LEU A 237 7.90 1.69 -3.76
C LEU A 237 6.75 0.72 -3.97
N SER A 238 6.57 0.22 -5.20
CA SER A 238 5.46 -0.69 -5.51
C SER A 238 5.82 -2.19 -5.50
N PRO A 239 6.48 -2.81 -6.49
CA PRO A 239 6.51 -4.27 -6.58
C PRO A 239 7.28 -4.95 -5.43
N ASP A 240 8.13 -4.21 -4.75
CA ASP A 240 8.95 -4.76 -3.67
C ASP A 240 8.20 -4.84 -2.34
N ALA A 241 7.12 -4.06 -2.18
CA ALA A 241 6.21 -4.08 -1.04
C ALA A 241 5.04 -5.07 -1.21
N TYR A 242 4.91 -5.68 -2.38
CA TYR A 242 3.89 -6.66 -2.68
C TYR A 242 4.27 -8.01 -2.06
N ILE A 243 3.77 -8.28 -0.84
CA ILE A 243 4.11 -9.49 -0.08
C ILE A 243 3.55 -10.79 -0.71
N TRP A 244 2.78 -10.69 -1.80
CA TRP A 244 2.19 -11.80 -2.57
C TRP A 244 2.36 -11.72 -4.10
N ALA A 245 3.14 -10.77 -4.64
CA ALA A 245 3.35 -10.66 -6.10
C ALA A 245 4.58 -11.41 -6.61
N THR A 246 4.50 -11.83 -7.88
CA THR A 246 5.48 -12.67 -8.62
C THR A 246 5.76 -14.03 -7.97
N ASN A 247 4.99 -15.03 -8.40
CA ASN A 247 4.91 -16.38 -7.84
C ASN A 247 4.31 -16.36 -6.42
N PRO A 248 2.96 -16.36 -6.29
CA PRO A 248 2.33 -16.30 -4.98
C PRO A 248 2.87 -17.47 -4.16
N PRO A 249 3.44 -17.18 -2.98
CA PRO A 249 3.95 -18.25 -2.12
C PRO A 249 2.76 -19.14 -1.74
N GLU A 250 3.00 -20.40 -1.33
CA GLU A 250 1.95 -21.23 -0.69
C GLU A 250 1.63 -20.80 0.74
N TYR A 251 2.29 -19.74 1.23
CA TYR A 251 2.11 -19.16 2.56
C TYR A 251 2.86 -17.82 2.70
N VAL A 252 2.27 -16.83 3.38
CA VAL A 252 2.98 -15.58 3.71
C VAL A 252 3.86 -15.80 4.94
N GLU A 253 5.18 -15.72 4.78
CA GLU A 253 6.17 -15.81 5.86
C GLU A 253 6.50 -14.42 6.40
N GLU A 254 7.10 -14.37 7.59
CA GLU A 254 7.62 -13.14 8.21
C GLU A 254 8.51 -12.34 7.25
N ALA A 255 9.32 -13.05 6.45
CA ALA A 255 10.26 -12.48 5.49
C ALA A 255 9.59 -11.58 4.44
N GLN A 256 8.36 -11.87 4.04
CA GLN A 256 7.67 -11.02 3.07
C GLN A 256 7.27 -9.67 3.67
N TYR A 257 6.88 -9.60 4.95
CA TYR A 257 6.62 -8.33 5.63
C TYR A 257 7.88 -7.48 5.73
N GLU A 258 8.99 -8.11 6.12
CA GLU A 258 10.29 -7.44 6.29
C GLU A 258 10.92 -6.93 4.98
N ARG A 259 10.48 -7.43 3.81
CA ARG A 259 10.89 -6.89 2.49
C ARG A 259 10.55 -5.41 2.35
N VAL A 260 9.49 -4.93 3.02
CA VAL A 260 9.11 -3.51 3.02
C VAL A 260 10.24 -2.65 3.59
N HIS A 261 10.75 -2.97 4.78
CA HIS A 261 11.85 -2.22 5.40
C HIS A 261 13.15 -2.33 4.60
N HIS A 262 13.40 -3.50 3.99
CA HIS A 262 14.53 -3.66 3.09
C HIS A 262 14.46 -2.72 1.88
N ALA A 263 13.29 -2.63 1.24
CA ALA A 263 13.06 -1.74 0.09
C ALA A 263 13.21 -0.26 0.47
N VAL A 264 12.63 0.14 1.60
CA VAL A 264 12.74 1.51 2.16
C VAL A 264 14.20 1.88 2.41
N ARG A 265 14.98 1.01 3.07
CA ARG A 265 16.42 1.24 3.27
C ARG A 265 17.16 1.40 1.95
N THR A 266 16.95 0.44 1.06
CA THR A 266 17.67 0.35 -0.22
C THR A 266 17.45 1.62 -1.05
N ILE A 267 16.21 2.11 -1.10
CA ILE A 267 15.91 3.29 -1.91
C ILE A 267 16.44 4.57 -1.28
N ARG A 268 16.44 4.69 0.06
CA ARG A 268 17.09 5.81 0.75
C ARG A 268 18.58 5.85 0.47
N GLU A 269 19.26 4.70 0.46
CA GLU A 269 20.67 4.60 0.09
C GLU A 269 20.91 4.98 -1.39
N TYR A 270 20.03 4.57 -2.29
CA TYR A 270 20.12 4.93 -3.70
C TYR A 270 19.90 6.42 -3.92
N ALA A 271 18.89 7.02 -3.28
CA ALA A 271 18.61 8.45 -3.33
C ALA A 271 19.78 9.27 -2.75
N ALA A 272 20.34 8.84 -1.60
CA ALA A 272 21.52 9.45 -1.01
C ALA A 272 22.74 9.40 -1.94
N SER A 273 22.91 8.30 -2.70
CA SER A 273 24.03 8.16 -3.65
C SER A 273 23.99 9.15 -4.82
N VAL A 274 22.85 9.79 -5.05
CA VAL A 274 22.68 10.85 -6.06
C VAL A 274 22.36 12.22 -5.45
N GLY A 275 22.59 12.38 -4.13
CA GLY A 275 22.41 13.65 -3.42
C GLY A 275 20.96 14.03 -3.09
N ASN A 276 20.02 13.08 -3.17
CA ASN A 276 18.61 13.32 -2.87
C ASN A 276 18.16 12.67 -1.55
N GLN A 277 18.79 13.02 -0.43
CA GLN A 277 18.41 12.48 0.88
C GLN A 277 17.06 13.01 1.40
N LYS A 278 16.52 14.06 0.78
CA LYS A 278 15.29 14.73 1.22
C LYS A 278 14.02 14.17 0.61
N ALA A 279 14.13 13.36 -0.44
CA ALA A 279 12.97 12.73 -1.05
C ALA A 279 12.22 11.87 -0.03
N LYS A 280 10.91 12.07 0.04
CA LYS A 280 10.03 11.19 0.79
C LYS A 280 10.05 9.79 0.18
N VAL A 281 10.04 8.76 1.02
CA VAL A 281 9.93 7.37 0.61
C VAL A 281 8.56 6.84 1.01
N LEU A 282 7.72 6.58 0.03
CA LEU A 282 6.34 6.13 0.18
C LEU A 282 6.26 4.65 -0.19
N VAL A 283 5.53 3.86 0.57
CA VAL A 283 5.34 2.43 0.28
C VAL A 283 3.97 2.22 -0.33
N VAL A 284 3.92 1.56 -1.48
CA VAL A 284 2.66 1.19 -2.14
C VAL A 284 2.31 -0.24 -1.77
N LEU A 285 1.28 -0.41 -0.97
CA LEU A 285 0.72 -1.69 -0.59
C LEU A 285 -0.27 -2.14 -1.66
N GLN A 286 0.02 -3.27 -2.29
CA GLN A 286 -0.99 -3.99 -3.05
C GLN A 286 -2.02 -4.53 -2.07
N THR A 287 -3.30 -4.52 -2.45
CA THR A 287 -4.40 -5.00 -1.59
C THR A 287 -5.45 -5.80 -2.37
N TYR A 288 -5.07 -6.37 -3.52
CA TYR A 288 -5.98 -7.14 -4.38
C TYR A 288 -5.52 -8.58 -4.63
N ASP A 289 -6.52 -9.43 -4.88
CA ASP A 289 -6.36 -10.80 -5.37
C ASP A 289 -6.14 -10.81 -6.88
N TRP A 290 -4.99 -11.31 -7.33
CA TRP A 290 -4.71 -11.46 -8.77
C TRP A 290 -5.16 -12.83 -9.33
N ASN A 291 -5.52 -13.78 -8.46
CA ASN A 291 -5.86 -15.14 -8.82
C ASN A 291 -6.96 -15.74 -7.93
N LYS A 292 -8.22 -15.51 -8.32
CA LYS A 292 -9.43 -16.08 -7.68
C LYS A 292 -9.47 -17.62 -7.58
N SER A 293 -8.58 -18.30 -8.31
CA SER A 293 -8.50 -19.77 -8.37
C SER A 293 -7.13 -20.30 -7.89
N GLY A 294 -6.27 -19.43 -7.35
CA GLY A 294 -4.91 -19.74 -6.91
C GLY A 294 -4.81 -20.14 -5.44
N PRO A 295 -3.71 -20.78 -5.02
CA PRO A 295 -3.59 -21.35 -3.68
C PRO A 295 -3.48 -20.33 -2.54
N LEU A 296 -3.27 -19.03 -2.81
CA LEU A 296 -3.44 -17.98 -1.79
C LEU A 296 -4.13 -16.72 -2.30
N GLN A 297 -5.21 -16.41 -1.61
CA GLN A 297 -5.75 -15.06 -1.49
C GLN A 297 -5.16 -14.43 -0.22
N PRO A 298 -4.70 -13.17 -0.24
CA PRO A 298 -4.41 -12.44 0.98
C PRO A 298 -5.66 -12.46 1.86
N ASN A 299 -5.56 -13.01 3.07
CA ASN A 299 -6.64 -12.92 4.04
C ASN A 299 -6.58 -11.57 4.76
N HIS A 300 -7.67 -11.19 5.43
CA HIS A 300 -7.78 -9.89 6.08
C HIS A 300 -6.67 -9.68 7.11
N ILE A 301 -6.37 -10.71 7.92
CA ILE A 301 -5.28 -10.64 8.90
C ILE A 301 -3.93 -10.34 8.24
N ASN A 302 -3.64 -10.83 7.03
CA ASN A 302 -2.41 -10.46 6.33
C ASN A 302 -2.36 -8.97 5.98
N MET A 303 -3.50 -8.38 5.57
CA MET A 303 -3.60 -6.97 5.19
C MET A 303 -3.46 -6.04 6.41
N HIS A 304 -4.14 -6.34 7.52
CA HIS A 304 -3.95 -5.63 8.79
C HIS A 304 -2.48 -5.63 9.22
N GLN A 305 -1.87 -6.82 9.25
CA GLN A 305 -0.47 -6.96 9.66
C GLN A 305 0.47 -6.21 8.72
N GLN A 306 0.20 -6.17 7.42
CA GLN A 306 1.04 -5.48 6.44
C GLN A 306 1.04 -3.96 6.66
N VAL A 307 -0.14 -3.35 6.85
CA VAL A 307 -0.26 -1.90 7.08
C VAL A 307 0.48 -1.50 8.35
N ARG A 308 0.19 -2.19 9.47
CA ARG A 308 0.84 -1.88 10.75
C ARG A 308 2.34 -2.08 10.68
N TYR A 309 2.78 -3.22 10.13
CA TYR A 309 4.20 -3.54 10.05
C TYR A 309 4.97 -2.56 9.16
N ALA A 310 4.38 -2.13 8.04
CA ALA A 310 4.99 -1.12 7.17
C ALA A 310 5.21 0.21 7.90
N LEU A 311 4.32 0.57 8.85
CA LEU A 311 4.41 1.79 9.66
C LEU A 311 5.29 1.65 10.91
N GLN A 312 5.74 0.46 11.24
CA GLN A 312 6.68 0.24 12.33
C GLN A 312 8.12 0.51 11.85
N PRO A 313 9.00 1.05 12.70
CA PRO A 313 10.42 0.94 12.45
C PRO A 313 10.84 -0.54 12.54
N GLY A 314 11.76 -0.94 11.67
CA GLY A 314 12.13 -2.35 11.51
C GLY A 314 13.62 -2.57 11.63
N LEU A 315 14.02 -3.67 12.27
CA LEU A 315 15.36 -4.24 12.11
C LEU A 315 15.39 -5.02 10.80
N VAL A 316 16.23 -4.62 9.86
CA VAL A 316 16.53 -5.44 8.69
C VAL A 316 17.80 -6.23 8.96
N ASP A 317 17.68 -7.54 9.23
CA ASP A 317 18.80 -8.43 9.60
C ASP A 317 19.36 -9.26 8.42
N ARG A 318 20.59 -9.73 8.61
CA ARG A 318 21.47 -10.44 7.68
C ARG A 318 21.07 -11.91 7.53
N GLY A 319 19.94 -12.15 6.89
CA GLY A 319 19.51 -13.50 6.48
C GLY A 319 19.59 -13.74 4.98
N GLU A 320 18.72 -13.07 4.22
CA GLU A 320 18.56 -13.25 2.77
C GLU A 320 19.35 -12.22 1.94
N TYR A 321 19.54 -11.00 2.48
CA TYR A 321 20.05 -9.85 1.71
C TYR A 321 21.50 -9.44 2.03
N GLY A 322 22.18 -10.08 2.98
CA GLY A 322 23.62 -9.90 3.21
C GLY A 322 24.09 -8.61 3.90
N TYR A 323 23.20 -7.81 4.54
CA TYR A 323 23.52 -6.58 5.29
C TYR A 323 23.50 -6.70 6.83
N SER A 324 24.31 -5.93 7.57
CA SER A 324 24.27 -5.93 9.05
C SER A 324 22.89 -5.51 9.55
N PRO A 325 22.38 -6.10 10.66
CA PRO A 325 21.16 -5.64 11.29
C PRO A 325 21.25 -4.14 11.57
N LYS A 326 20.36 -3.39 10.94
CA LYS A 326 20.28 -1.93 11.06
C LYS A 326 18.84 -1.56 11.33
N TRP A 327 18.65 -0.64 12.26
CA TRP A 327 17.38 0.00 12.54
C TRP A 327 17.00 0.92 11.38
N ILE A 328 15.80 0.74 10.83
CA ILE A 328 15.28 1.49 9.69
C ILE A 328 14.01 2.21 10.12
N GLU A 329 14.02 3.53 9.94
CA GLU A 329 12.84 4.36 10.12
C GLU A 329 11.71 3.92 9.16
N PRO A 330 10.44 4.03 9.58
CA PRO A 330 9.30 3.74 8.71
C PRO A 330 9.30 4.61 7.44
N PRO A 331 8.53 4.25 6.41
CA PRO A 331 8.30 5.11 5.25
C PRO A 331 7.60 6.42 5.65
N ASP A 332 7.74 7.44 4.81
CA ASP A 332 7.14 8.76 4.98
C ASP A 332 5.64 8.79 4.63
N GLY A 333 5.10 7.68 4.12
CA GLY A 333 3.72 7.55 3.68
C GLY A 333 3.37 6.15 3.20
N LEU A 334 2.07 5.86 3.19
CA LEU A 334 1.51 4.63 2.63
C LEU A 334 0.58 4.95 1.47
N TRP A 335 0.67 4.17 0.42
CA TRP A 335 -0.20 4.24 -0.72
C TRP A 335 -0.85 2.89 -0.93
N PHE A 336 -2.09 2.90 -1.40
CA PHE A 336 -2.83 1.67 -1.64
C PHE A 336 -3.08 1.48 -3.13
N TRP A 337 -2.76 0.29 -3.62
CA TRP A 337 -3.08 -0.15 -4.97
C TRP A 337 -4.15 -1.23 -4.92
N TRP A 338 -5.40 -0.84 -5.17
CA TRP A 338 -6.54 -1.75 -5.28
C TRP A 338 -6.82 -2.07 -6.75
N TRP A 339 -7.13 -3.33 -7.07
CA TRP A 339 -7.65 -3.71 -8.39
C TRP A 339 -9.00 -4.43 -8.25
N HIS A 340 -9.97 -3.86 -8.95
CA HIS A 340 -11.34 -4.25 -9.34
C HIS A 340 -12.22 -5.16 -8.47
N ASP A 341 -11.75 -5.99 -7.56
CA ASP A 341 -12.63 -6.90 -6.79
C ASP A 341 -12.88 -6.45 -5.34
N CYS A 342 -12.15 -5.44 -4.90
CA CYS A 342 -12.45 -4.69 -3.71
C CYS A 342 -13.29 -3.50 -4.18
N LYS A 343 -14.62 -3.64 -4.22
CA LYS A 343 -15.61 -2.59 -4.62
C LYS A 343 -16.45 -2.20 -3.40
N SER A 344 -16.73 -0.93 -3.08
CA SER A 344 -17.45 -0.58 -1.83
C SER A 344 -18.92 -0.84 -2.06
N LYS A 345 -19.29 -0.91 -3.34
CA LYS A 345 -20.55 -1.42 -3.83
C LYS A 345 -20.35 -2.48 -4.92
N GLN A 346 -20.93 -3.67 -4.80
CA GLN A 346 -20.93 -4.68 -5.87
C GLN A 346 -22.32 -4.79 -6.51
N ARG A 347 -22.38 -5.06 -7.82
CA ARG A 347 -23.65 -5.31 -8.51
C ARG A 347 -23.99 -6.79 -8.34
N LYS A 348 -25.13 -7.07 -7.73
CA LYS A 348 -25.64 -8.42 -7.53
C LYS A 348 -27.00 -8.50 -8.21
N GLY A 349 -27.02 -9.02 -9.45
CA GLY A 349 -28.20 -8.95 -10.31
C GLY A 349 -28.51 -7.50 -10.71
N ASN A 350 -29.70 -7.01 -10.36
CA ASN A 350 -30.11 -5.63 -10.60
C ASN A 350 -29.74 -4.68 -9.46
N ASP A 351 -29.31 -5.20 -8.31
CA ASP A 351 -29.07 -4.40 -7.11
C ASP A 351 -27.60 -4.02 -6.96
N MET A 352 -27.37 -2.88 -6.31
CA MET A 352 -26.07 -2.43 -5.84
C MET A 352 -26.00 -2.63 -4.33
N ILE A 353 -25.15 -3.54 -3.86
CA ILE A 353 -24.98 -3.83 -2.43
C ILE A 353 -23.68 -3.22 -1.91
N ALA A 354 -23.67 -2.66 -0.70
CA ALA A 354 -22.44 -2.28 -0.02
C ALA A 354 -21.70 -3.52 0.50
N ILE A 355 -20.38 -3.56 0.39
CA ILE A 355 -19.56 -4.68 0.93
C ILE A 355 -18.41 -4.14 1.79
N ASN A 356 -18.22 -4.73 2.98
CA ASN A 356 -17.00 -4.54 3.74
C ASN A 356 -15.91 -5.44 3.13
N ARG A 357 -14.94 -4.80 2.49
CA ARG A 357 -13.83 -5.45 1.76
C ARG A 357 -12.67 -5.85 2.65
N TRP A 358 -12.61 -5.26 3.85
CA TRP A 358 -11.49 -5.40 4.76
C TRP A 358 -11.69 -6.59 5.68
N ASP A 359 -12.94 -6.90 6.04
CA ASP A 359 -13.33 -8.08 6.84
C ASP A 359 -14.62 -8.68 6.27
N ALA A 360 -14.51 -9.68 5.39
CA ALA A 360 -15.68 -10.33 4.76
C ALA A 360 -16.69 -10.83 5.80
N ASN A 361 -17.97 -10.49 5.59
CA ASN A 361 -19.10 -10.81 6.48
C ASN A 361 -19.15 -10.02 7.81
N THR A 362 -18.50 -8.85 7.86
CA THR A 362 -18.72 -7.86 8.92
C THR A 362 -19.60 -6.72 8.42
N GLU A 363 -20.57 -6.29 9.23
CA GLU A 363 -21.30 -5.03 9.01
C GLU A 363 -20.36 -3.86 9.35
N GLY A 364 -20.09 -2.97 8.40
CA GLY A 364 -19.20 -1.82 8.62
C GLY A 364 -18.60 -1.25 7.34
N ASN A 365 -18.10 -0.01 7.41
CA ASN A 365 -17.48 0.67 6.29
C ASN A 365 -15.98 0.32 6.24
N TRP A 366 -15.47 -0.14 5.09
CA TRP A 366 -14.03 -0.33 4.81
C TRP A 366 -13.16 0.83 5.33
N ALA A 367 -13.74 2.02 5.23
CA ALA A 367 -13.23 3.27 5.74
C ALA A 367 -12.77 3.26 7.21
N GLU A 368 -13.59 2.71 8.10
CA GLU A 368 -13.31 2.65 9.53
C GLU A 368 -12.15 1.70 9.84
N ALA A 369 -12.07 0.58 9.12
CA ALA A 369 -11.00 -0.39 9.27
C ALA A 369 -9.65 0.22 8.88
N ILE A 370 -9.55 0.84 7.70
CA ILE A 370 -8.32 1.52 7.26
C ILE A 370 -7.90 2.63 8.23
N LYS A 371 -8.85 3.47 8.67
CA LYS A 371 -8.55 4.53 9.63
C LYS A 371 -8.02 3.97 10.94
N THR A 372 -8.61 2.88 11.43
CA THR A 372 -8.16 2.16 12.62
C THR A 372 -6.73 1.64 12.43
N GLU A 373 -6.41 1.03 11.29
CA GLU A 373 -5.07 0.52 11.01
C GLU A 373 -4.01 1.62 10.99
N LEU A 374 -4.31 2.75 10.34
CA LEU A 374 -3.37 3.88 10.28
C LEU A 374 -3.15 4.53 11.66
N GLN A 375 -4.16 4.52 12.53
CA GLN A 375 -4.12 5.08 13.89
C GLN A 375 -3.49 4.15 14.93
N ASN A 376 -3.56 2.83 14.73
CA ASN A 376 -3.25 1.82 15.76
C ASN A 376 -2.06 0.92 15.39
N ARG A 377 -1.01 1.51 14.82
CA ARG A 377 0.17 0.77 14.33
C ARG A 377 0.92 -0.04 15.39
N GLU A 378 0.84 0.35 16.66
CA GLU A 378 1.52 -0.30 17.82
C GLU A 378 0.59 -1.21 18.63
N ASN A 379 -0.65 -1.42 18.18
CA ASN A 379 -1.61 -2.25 18.91
C ASN A 379 -1.78 -3.62 18.24
N ALA A 380 -2.38 -4.55 18.98
CA ALA A 380 -2.84 -5.83 18.48
C ALA A 380 -3.88 -5.65 17.35
N VAL A 381 -3.84 -6.50 16.33
CA VAL A 381 -4.90 -6.52 15.29
C VAL A 381 -6.22 -6.93 15.94
N VAL A 382 -7.32 -6.23 15.63
CA VAL A 382 -8.62 -6.49 16.27
C VAL A 382 -9.62 -7.01 15.25
N ILE A 383 -10.20 -8.17 15.53
CA ILE A 383 -11.31 -8.78 14.78
C ILE A 383 -12.62 -8.34 15.45
N HIS A 384 -13.36 -7.46 14.80
CA HIS A 384 -14.61 -6.89 15.33
C HIS A 384 -15.87 -7.70 14.96
N GLY A 385 -15.85 -8.49 13.88
CA GLY A 385 -16.99 -9.28 13.43
C GLY A 385 -16.61 -10.74 13.12
N ASN A 386 -17.23 -11.33 12.09
CA ASN A 386 -16.98 -12.70 11.70
C ASN A 386 -15.76 -12.80 10.78
N GLU A 387 -14.69 -13.42 11.26
CA GLU A 387 -13.48 -13.73 10.48
C GLU A 387 -13.31 -15.23 10.33
N LYS A 388 -12.76 -15.66 9.20
CA LYS A 388 -12.56 -17.07 8.90
C LYS A 388 -11.13 -17.34 8.43
N TRP A 389 -10.45 -18.25 9.11
CA TRP A 389 -9.09 -18.68 8.77
C TRP A 389 -9.08 -20.10 8.21
N SER A 390 -8.33 -20.28 7.13
CA SER A 390 -8.15 -21.57 6.46
C SER A 390 -6.73 -21.73 5.90
N GLY A 391 -6.31 -22.97 5.65
CA GLY A 391 -4.99 -23.25 5.08
C GLY A 391 -3.84 -22.95 6.04
N LYS A 392 -2.88 -22.11 5.64
CA LYS A 392 -1.76 -21.70 6.50
C LYS A 392 -1.88 -20.20 6.81
N VAL A 393 -1.89 -19.84 8.10
CA VAL A 393 -2.01 -18.44 8.56
C VAL A 393 -0.80 -18.05 9.39
N HIS A 394 -0.20 -16.91 9.10
CA HIS A 394 0.94 -16.38 9.84
C HIS A 394 0.55 -15.19 10.71
N ILE A 395 0.93 -15.23 11.98
CA ILE A 395 0.63 -14.19 12.96
C ILE A 395 1.94 -13.56 13.46
N ILE A 396 2.17 -12.29 13.16
CA ILE A 396 3.41 -11.56 13.49
C ILE A 396 3.30 -10.68 14.74
N GLY A 397 2.13 -10.58 15.33
CA GLY A 397 1.91 -9.88 16.60
C GLY A 397 0.59 -10.31 17.21
N ASP A 398 0.13 -9.59 18.22
CA ASP A 398 -1.10 -9.97 18.89
C ASP A 398 -2.33 -9.81 18.01
N VAL A 399 -3.31 -10.69 18.23
CA VAL A 399 -4.63 -10.65 17.61
C VAL A 399 -5.70 -10.72 18.70
N ILE A 400 -6.60 -9.74 18.72
CA ILE A 400 -7.75 -9.67 19.63
C ILE A 400 -9.02 -10.01 18.86
N ILE A 401 -9.76 -11.01 19.31
CA ILE A 401 -11.16 -11.20 18.91
C ILE A 401 -12.00 -10.33 19.85
N ALA A 402 -12.51 -9.20 19.36
CA ALA A 402 -13.26 -8.24 20.17
C ALA A 402 -14.57 -8.84 20.71
N GLU A 403 -15.15 -8.18 21.72
CA GLU A 403 -16.51 -8.52 22.15
C GLU A 403 -17.48 -8.41 20.97
N GLY A 404 -18.33 -9.43 20.78
CA GLY A 404 -19.22 -9.53 19.62
C GLY A 404 -18.57 -10.12 18.35
N GLY A 405 -17.24 -10.11 18.26
CA GLY A 405 -16.49 -10.74 17.17
C GLY A 405 -16.44 -12.27 17.28
N THR A 406 -16.32 -12.94 16.14
CA THR A 406 -16.14 -14.40 16.04
C THR A 406 -15.03 -14.74 15.06
N LEU A 407 -14.01 -15.48 15.52
CA LEU A 407 -13.02 -16.11 14.64
C LEU A 407 -13.35 -17.60 14.48
N THR A 408 -13.53 -18.04 13.24
CA THR A 408 -13.68 -19.46 12.89
C THR A 408 -12.42 -19.98 12.18
N ILE A 409 -11.78 -20.99 12.74
CA ILE A 409 -10.63 -21.68 12.12
C ILE A 409 -11.12 -22.99 11.50
N GLU A 410 -10.96 -23.14 10.18
CA GLU A 410 -11.43 -24.32 9.44
C GLU A 410 -10.61 -25.59 9.74
N PRO A 411 -11.20 -26.79 9.62
CA PRO A 411 -10.45 -28.05 9.73
C PRO A 411 -9.23 -28.12 8.81
N GLY A 412 -8.09 -28.60 9.33
CA GLY A 412 -6.84 -28.72 8.59
C GLY A 412 -5.98 -27.45 8.56
N THR A 413 -6.42 -26.37 9.21
CA THR A 413 -5.69 -25.12 9.25
C THR A 413 -4.47 -25.19 10.16
N THR A 414 -3.34 -24.65 9.70
CA THR A 414 -2.14 -24.42 10.53
C THR A 414 -1.94 -22.93 10.75
N VAL A 415 -2.06 -22.48 12.00
CA VAL A 415 -1.76 -21.10 12.41
C VAL A 415 -0.37 -21.06 13.04
N LYS A 416 0.52 -20.25 12.49
CA LYS A 416 1.89 -20.12 12.97
C LYS A 416 2.16 -18.73 13.54
N PHE A 417 2.58 -18.69 14.78
CA PHE A 417 2.91 -17.46 15.50
C PHE A 417 4.40 -17.16 15.39
N SER A 418 4.74 -15.91 15.07
CA SER A 418 6.12 -15.44 15.16
C SER A 418 6.62 -15.58 16.59
N VAL A 419 7.92 -15.78 16.67
CA VAL A 419 8.68 -15.91 17.91
C VAL A 419 9.00 -14.55 18.54
N ARG A 420 8.41 -13.48 18.01
CA ARG A 420 8.46 -12.09 18.44
C ARG A 420 7.11 -11.47 18.15
N ASP A 421 6.62 -10.67 19.09
CA ASP A 421 5.52 -9.75 18.80
C ASP A 421 6.09 -8.46 18.17
N HIS A 422 5.72 -8.21 16.91
CA HIS A 422 6.13 -7.02 16.18
C HIS A 422 5.31 -5.77 16.51
N PHE A 423 4.13 -5.92 17.15
CA PHE A 423 3.32 -4.79 17.60
C PHE A 423 3.63 -4.41 19.06
N ARG A 424 4.29 -5.29 19.81
CA ARG A 424 4.73 -5.08 21.21
C ARG A 424 3.57 -4.73 22.15
N SER A 425 2.42 -5.36 21.92
CA SER A 425 1.20 -5.13 22.67
C SER A 425 0.96 -6.25 23.68
N GLY A 426 -0.27 -6.35 24.17
CA GLY A 426 -0.70 -7.50 24.98
C GLY A 426 -0.05 -7.56 26.37
N GLN A 427 -0.12 -8.73 27.01
CA GLN A 427 0.52 -8.95 28.31
C GLN A 427 2.02 -9.22 28.17
N ASP A 428 2.42 -9.89 27.09
CA ASP A 428 3.83 -10.18 26.81
C ASP A 428 4.24 -9.50 25.52
N THR A 429 4.79 -8.29 25.65
CA THR A 429 5.25 -7.45 24.54
C THR A 429 6.39 -8.05 23.70
N LYS A 430 6.81 -9.29 23.99
CA LYS A 430 7.84 -10.03 23.26
C LYS A 430 7.28 -11.25 22.52
N ARG A 431 6.03 -11.66 22.75
CA ARG A 431 5.49 -12.92 22.22
C ARG A 431 4.05 -12.73 21.77
N CYS A 432 3.73 -13.20 20.57
CA CYS A 432 2.37 -13.07 20.05
C CYS A 432 1.34 -13.79 20.93
N GLU A 433 0.19 -13.14 21.09
CA GLU A 433 -1.00 -13.60 21.80
C GLU A 433 -2.21 -13.70 20.85
N LEU A 434 -2.99 -14.78 20.97
CA LEU A 434 -4.37 -14.81 20.45
C LEU A 434 -5.33 -14.54 21.61
N ILE A 435 -5.80 -13.30 21.71
CA ILE A 435 -6.61 -12.80 22.82
C ILE A 435 -8.09 -12.91 22.45
N VAL A 436 -8.87 -13.63 23.23
CA VAL A 436 -10.28 -13.92 22.98
C VAL A 436 -11.14 -13.15 23.97
N ARG A 437 -11.80 -12.07 23.51
CA ARG A 437 -12.86 -11.34 24.22
C ARG A 437 -14.26 -11.72 23.71
N GLY A 438 -14.35 -12.02 22.41
CA GLY A 438 -15.54 -12.57 21.74
C GLY A 438 -15.52 -14.09 21.68
N LYS A 439 -15.65 -14.65 20.48
CA LYS A 439 -15.77 -16.10 20.25
C LYS A 439 -14.66 -16.65 19.35
N LEU A 440 -13.94 -17.66 19.81
CA LEU A 440 -13.04 -18.49 19.00
C LEU A 440 -13.68 -19.86 18.77
N ILE A 441 -13.86 -20.24 17.51
CA ILE A 441 -14.34 -21.56 17.09
C ILE A 441 -13.24 -22.24 16.27
N ALA A 442 -12.58 -23.24 16.85
CA ALA A 442 -11.64 -24.10 16.15
C ALA A 442 -12.07 -25.56 16.33
N LYS A 443 -12.78 -26.07 15.33
CA LYS A 443 -13.31 -27.44 15.34
C LYS A 443 -12.74 -28.22 14.17
N GLY A 444 -11.59 -28.84 14.38
CA GLY A 444 -11.00 -29.76 13.42
C GLY A 444 -11.85 -31.03 13.29
N ASP A 445 -11.55 -31.85 12.28
CA ASP A 445 -12.13 -33.18 12.16
C ASP A 445 -11.06 -34.27 12.38
N LYS A 446 -11.49 -35.53 12.53
CA LYS A 446 -10.59 -36.66 12.84
C LYS A 446 -9.45 -36.85 11.83
N LYS A 447 -9.59 -36.35 10.60
CA LYS A 447 -8.59 -36.45 9.53
C LYS A 447 -7.86 -35.13 9.28
N ARG A 448 -8.41 -34.01 9.73
CA ARG A 448 -7.91 -32.65 9.49
C ARG A 448 -7.94 -31.88 10.80
N TRP A 449 -6.92 -32.15 11.62
CA TRP A 449 -6.68 -31.43 12.86
C TRP A 449 -6.32 -29.97 12.56
N ILE A 450 -6.66 -29.10 13.51
CA ILE A 450 -6.20 -27.70 13.49
C ILE A 450 -4.93 -27.62 14.34
N THR A 451 -3.90 -26.95 13.85
CA THR A 451 -2.62 -26.79 14.56
C THR A 451 -2.31 -25.32 14.79
N LEU A 452 -2.13 -24.92 16.05
CA LEU A 452 -1.64 -23.60 16.45
C LEU A 452 -0.21 -23.78 16.97
N THR A 453 0.79 -23.22 16.30
CA THR A 453 2.20 -23.58 16.53
C THR A 453 3.16 -22.42 16.29
N SER A 454 4.46 -22.64 16.49
CA SER A 454 5.52 -21.65 16.29
C SER A 454 6.00 -21.57 14.84
N ASP A 455 6.35 -20.37 14.38
CA ASP A 455 7.05 -20.15 13.11
C ASP A 455 8.58 -20.12 13.21
N SER A 456 9.18 -20.57 14.32
CA SER A 456 10.63 -20.51 14.56
C SER A 456 11.50 -21.28 13.55
N MET A 457 10.91 -22.27 12.88
CA MET A 457 11.53 -23.02 11.78
C MET A 457 11.52 -22.27 10.45
N ASN A 458 10.74 -21.20 10.33
CA ASN A 458 10.60 -20.41 9.11
C ASN A 458 11.22 -19.00 9.20
N ARG A 459 12.00 -18.75 10.25
CA ARG A 459 12.71 -17.48 10.39
C ARG A 459 13.81 -17.36 9.34
N LYS A 460 13.66 -16.40 8.44
CA LYS A 460 14.75 -15.99 7.53
C LYS A 460 15.55 -14.80 8.04
N GLN A 461 15.06 -13.98 8.97
CA GLN A 461 15.75 -12.71 9.28
C GLN A 461 16.57 -12.69 10.57
N LEU A 462 16.04 -13.04 11.74
CA LEU A 462 16.68 -12.63 13.01
C LEU A 462 17.48 -13.70 13.77
N ALA A 463 17.47 -14.93 13.27
CA ALA A 463 18.28 -16.05 13.76
C ALA A 463 18.16 -17.18 12.73
N LYS A 464 19.18 -18.04 12.64
CA LYS A 464 19.08 -19.29 11.88
C LYS A 464 17.78 -20.01 12.27
N PRO A 465 17.03 -20.59 11.31
CA PRO A 465 15.92 -21.48 11.62
C PRO A 465 16.30 -22.41 12.77
N ARG A 466 15.45 -22.49 13.78
CA ARG A 466 15.70 -23.34 14.93
C ARG A 466 14.49 -24.19 15.23
N LYS A 467 14.73 -25.34 15.86
CA LYS A 467 13.65 -26.18 16.37
C LYS A 467 12.73 -25.35 17.28
N SER A 468 11.43 -25.55 17.09
CA SER A 468 10.40 -24.97 17.94
C SER A 468 10.56 -25.46 19.38
N LYS A 469 10.27 -24.57 20.33
CA LYS A 469 10.34 -24.88 21.77
C LYS A 469 9.20 -24.18 22.52
N ALA A 470 8.84 -24.70 23.69
CA ALA A 470 7.85 -24.08 24.55
C ALA A 470 8.18 -22.60 24.84
N GLY A 471 7.15 -21.75 24.87
CA GLY A 471 7.27 -20.31 25.03
C GLY A 471 7.81 -19.57 23.80
N ASP A 472 7.69 -20.17 22.62
CA ASP A 472 7.99 -19.50 21.36
C ASP A 472 6.96 -18.42 21.04
N TRP A 473 5.71 -18.64 21.41
CA TRP A 473 4.65 -17.64 21.42
C TRP A 473 3.91 -17.74 22.76
N TYR A 474 3.11 -16.74 23.11
CA TYR A 474 2.53 -16.70 24.45
C TYR A 474 1.42 -17.73 24.60
N GLY A 475 0.43 -17.74 23.69
CA GLY A 475 -0.67 -18.70 23.75
C GLY A 475 -2.01 -18.10 23.33
N VAL A 476 -3.05 -18.91 23.48
CA VAL A 476 -4.44 -18.47 23.36
C VAL A 476 -4.92 -18.04 24.74
N ARG A 477 -5.44 -16.82 24.84
CA ARG A 477 -5.84 -16.22 26.10
C ARG A 477 -7.32 -15.90 26.10
N LYS A 478 -8.02 -16.36 27.12
CA LYS A 478 -9.38 -15.93 27.39
C LYS A 478 -9.36 -14.64 28.21
N GLU A 479 -10.02 -13.59 27.72
CA GLU A 479 -10.15 -12.32 28.43
C GLU A 479 -11.64 -11.93 28.52
N GLY A 480 -12.13 -11.72 29.75
CA GLY A 480 -13.52 -11.34 29.98
C GLY A 480 -14.47 -12.52 30.16
N LYS A 481 -15.59 -12.28 30.86
CA LYS A 481 -16.54 -13.32 31.28
C LYS A 481 -17.37 -13.88 30.12
N LYS A 482 -17.58 -13.08 29.07
CA LYS A 482 -18.38 -13.45 27.89
C LYS A 482 -17.57 -14.14 26.80
N ALA A 483 -16.25 -14.21 26.95
CA ALA A 483 -15.39 -14.87 25.98
C ALA A 483 -15.71 -16.37 25.88
N VAL A 484 -15.71 -16.89 24.66
CA VAL A 484 -15.98 -18.30 24.36
C VAL A 484 -14.84 -18.86 23.53
N ILE A 485 -14.27 -19.99 23.97
CA ILE A 485 -13.26 -20.74 23.25
C ILE A 485 -13.79 -22.16 23.06
N GLU A 486 -14.01 -22.56 21.82
CA GLU A 486 -14.43 -23.91 21.43
C GLU A 486 -13.29 -24.57 20.65
N LEU A 487 -12.59 -25.54 21.27
CA LEU A 487 -11.49 -26.29 20.65
C LEU A 487 -11.85 -27.78 20.57
N GLU A 488 -11.93 -28.31 19.35
CA GLU A 488 -12.14 -29.75 19.09
C GLU A 488 -11.15 -30.21 18.03
N ASN A 489 -10.51 -31.38 18.22
CA ASN A 489 -9.45 -31.89 17.33
C ASN A 489 -8.39 -30.84 16.97
N CYS A 490 -7.95 -30.10 18.00
CA CYS A 490 -6.96 -29.03 17.91
C CYS A 490 -5.67 -29.43 18.63
N GLN A 491 -4.54 -29.00 18.08
CA GLN A 491 -3.24 -29.12 18.69
C GLN A 491 -2.65 -27.72 18.91
N VAL A 492 -2.36 -27.39 20.17
CA VAL A 492 -1.66 -26.15 20.55
C VAL A 492 -0.24 -26.54 20.96
N GLU A 493 0.74 -26.11 20.18
CA GLU A 493 2.14 -26.49 20.36
C GLU A 493 3.01 -25.28 20.66
N TYR A 494 4.06 -25.47 21.46
CA TYR A 494 5.13 -24.49 21.69
C TYR A 494 4.67 -23.14 22.29
N ALA A 495 3.41 -23.02 22.73
CA ALA A 495 2.91 -21.89 23.49
C ALA A 495 3.56 -21.84 24.89
N LEU A 496 3.58 -20.66 25.51
CA LEU A 496 3.89 -20.52 26.94
C LEU A 496 2.70 -20.95 27.80
N VAL A 497 1.49 -20.65 27.35
CA VAL A 497 0.21 -20.90 28.02
C VAL A 497 -0.74 -21.58 27.04
N THR A 498 -1.44 -22.62 27.51
CA THR A 498 -2.53 -23.26 26.76
C THR A 498 -3.89 -22.71 27.23
N PRO A 499 -4.88 -22.57 26.31
CA PRO A 499 -6.19 -21.96 26.59
C PRO A 499 -7.03 -22.64 27.66
#